data_AF-A0A1H4JZV5-F1
#
_entry.id   AF-A0A1H4JZV5-F1
#
_cell.length_a   1.000
_cell.length_b   1.000
_cell.length_c   1.000
_cell.angle_alpha   90.00
_cell.angle_beta   90.00
_cell.angle_gamma   90.00
#
_symmetry.space_group_name_H-M   'P 1'
#
loop_
_entity.id
_entity.type
_entity.pdbx_description
1 polymer ?
#
loop_
_entity_poly.entity_id
_entity_poly.type
_entity_poly.pdbx_seq_one_letter_code
_entity_poly.pdbx_strand_id
1 'polypeptide(L)'
;MSEIRITIACPVAHLADAGQFSRATGYGPEDEHTFTIAPEYQDAAGNRYRVASGLVAGVYLMNAVSPLTEPAWGTDMAAADRAQAMIAVWQPLEDPEALPEPFAVPDRIAAVIGDDPQAAKAVMGLTRSESA
;
A
#
# COMPACT_ATOMS: atom_id res chain seq x y z
N MET A 1 -1.99 -7.51 -21.33
CA MET A 1 -2.36 -7.62 -19.91
C MET A 1 -2.89 -6.27 -19.50
N SER A 2 -4.04 -6.21 -18.82
CA SER A 2 -4.57 -4.93 -18.31
C SER A 2 -3.75 -4.47 -17.11
N GLU A 3 -3.35 -3.20 -17.11
CA GLU A 3 -2.76 -2.53 -15.95
C GLU A 3 -3.88 -1.85 -15.16
N ILE A 4 -3.71 -1.79 -13.84
CA ILE A 4 -4.57 -1.04 -12.94
C ILE A 4 -3.72 -0.04 -12.17
N ARG A 5 -4.30 1.11 -11.81
CA ARG A 5 -3.67 2.04 -10.88
C ARG A 5 -4.05 1.67 -9.45
N ILE A 6 -3.04 1.60 -8.60
CA ILE A 6 -3.18 1.41 -7.17
C ILE A 6 -2.48 2.54 -6.44
N THR A 7 -3.13 3.03 -5.38
CA THR A 7 -2.52 3.95 -4.41
C THR A 7 -2.46 3.22 -3.08
N ILE A 8 -1.28 3.18 -2.45
CA ILE A 8 -1.02 2.41 -1.24
C ILE A 8 -0.48 3.36 -0.17
N ALA A 9 -1.13 3.39 0.99
CA ALA A 9 -0.66 4.07 2.19
C ALA A 9 -0.13 3.05 3.20
N CYS A 10 1.18 3.11 3.46
CA CYS A 10 1.83 2.31 4.49
C CYS A 10 2.07 3.17 5.74
N PRO A 11 1.60 2.77 6.93
CA PRO A 11 1.97 3.42 8.17
C PRO A 11 3.50 3.44 8.35
N VAL A 12 4.05 4.55 8.85
CA VAL A 12 5.51 4.69 9.04
C VAL A 12 6.07 3.61 9.99
N ALA A 13 5.25 3.10 10.92
CA ALA A 13 5.62 2.01 11.83
C ALA A 13 5.86 0.66 11.13
N HIS A 14 5.34 0.47 9.91
CA HIS A 14 5.35 -0.80 9.20
C HIS A 14 6.23 -0.81 7.93
N LEU A 15 7.04 0.23 7.72
CA LEU A 15 7.85 0.38 6.49
C LEU A 15 8.86 -0.76 6.28
N ALA A 16 9.44 -1.29 7.35
CA ALA A 16 10.40 -2.39 7.24
C ALA A 16 9.72 -3.67 6.70
N ASP A 17 8.59 -4.05 7.29
CA ASP A 17 7.81 -5.21 6.85
C ASP A 17 7.25 -4.99 5.44
N ALA A 18 6.72 -3.79 5.16
CA ALA A 18 6.20 -3.44 3.83
C ALA A 18 7.29 -3.46 2.75
N GLY A 19 8.52 -3.06 3.07
CA GLY A 19 9.66 -3.17 2.16
C GLY A 19 9.96 -4.62 1.78
N GLN A 20 9.91 -5.55 2.75
CA GLN A 20 10.12 -6.98 2.47
C GLN A 20 8.97 -7.58 1.64
N PHE A 21 7.73 -7.10 1.83
CA PHE A 21 6.61 -7.46 0.98
C PHE A 21 6.78 -6.95 -0.47
N SER A 22 7.19 -5.68 -0.65
CA SER A 22 7.49 -5.14 -1.98
C SER A 22 8.64 -5.90 -2.64
N ARG A 23 9.67 -6.28 -1.88
CA ARG A 23 10.78 -7.12 -2.37
C ARG A 23 10.33 -8.53 -2.78
N ALA A 24 9.35 -9.11 -2.09
CA ALA A 24 8.82 -10.44 -2.39
C ALA A 24 7.88 -10.45 -3.61
N THR A 25 7.13 -9.36 -3.81
CA THR A 25 6.09 -9.27 -4.86
C THR A 25 6.51 -8.45 -6.08
N GLY A 26 7.66 -7.77 -5.99
CA GLY A 26 8.23 -6.90 -7.00
C GLY A 26 8.98 -7.62 -8.12
N TYR A 27 9.67 -6.82 -8.93
CA TYR A 27 10.49 -7.26 -10.06
C TYR A 27 11.98 -7.37 -9.71
N GLY A 28 12.42 -6.78 -8.59
CA GLY A 28 13.82 -6.82 -8.16
C GLY A 28 14.05 -6.46 -6.70
N PRO A 29 15.30 -6.60 -6.21
CA PRO A 29 15.66 -6.27 -4.83
C PRO A 29 15.41 -4.79 -4.46
N GLU A 30 15.44 -3.89 -5.45
CA GLU A 30 15.19 -2.45 -5.28
C GLU A 30 13.76 -2.11 -4.87
N ASP A 31 12.80 -3.00 -5.09
CA ASP A 31 11.40 -2.76 -4.74
C ASP A 31 11.20 -2.58 -3.23
N GLU A 32 12.14 -3.02 -2.39
CA GLU A 32 12.14 -2.74 -0.95
C GLU A 32 12.11 -1.24 -0.62
N HIS A 33 12.56 -0.40 -1.54
CA HIS A 33 12.60 1.05 -1.38
C HIS A 33 11.30 1.78 -1.76
N THR A 34 10.26 1.04 -2.20
CA THR A 34 8.98 1.60 -2.66
C THR A 34 8.43 2.69 -1.73
N PHE A 35 8.41 2.42 -0.42
CA PHE A 35 7.88 3.38 0.55
C PHE A 35 8.92 4.34 1.12
N THR A 36 10.22 4.04 1.03
CA THR A 36 11.26 4.95 1.54
C THR A 36 11.42 6.19 0.68
N ILE A 37 11.14 6.10 -0.63
CA ILE A 37 11.18 7.23 -1.56
C ILE A 37 9.81 7.92 -1.72
N ALA A 38 8.74 7.32 -1.17
CA ALA A 38 7.40 7.84 -1.28
C ALA A 38 7.19 9.10 -0.40
N PRO A 39 6.32 10.04 -0.82
CA PRO A 39 5.96 11.19 0.00
C PRO A 39 5.25 10.79 1.30
N GLU A 40 5.47 11.58 2.36
CA GLU A 40 4.81 11.44 3.67
C GLU A 40 3.46 12.17 3.69
N TYR A 41 2.47 11.52 4.32
CA TYR A 41 1.13 12.02 4.55
C TYR A 41 0.74 11.78 6.01
N GLN A 42 -0.29 12.49 6.47
CA GLN A 42 -0.88 12.29 7.79
C GLN A 42 -2.40 12.21 7.73
N ASP A 43 -2.99 11.44 8.64
CA ASP A 43 -4.43 11.46 8.88
C ASP A 43 -4.83 12.57 9.89
N ALA A 44 -6.13 12.72 10.13
CA ALA A 44 -6.66 13.72 11.07
C ALA A 44 -6.24 13.49 12.54
N ALA A 45 -5.81 12.28 12.89
CA ALA A 45 -5.29 11.94 14.22
C ALA A 45 -3.78 12.14 14.33
N GLY A 46 -3.10 12.56 13.26
CA GLY A 46 -1.66 12.80 13.22
C GLY A 46 -0.82 11.54 13.01
N ASN A 47 -1.43 10.40 12.66
CA ASN A 47 -0.66 9.21 12.28
C ASN A 47 -0.01 9.45 10.92
N ARG A 48 1.20 8.93 10.73
CA ARG A 48 2.02 9.20 9.54
C ARG A 48 2.08 7.99 8.62
N TYR A 49 2.01 8.25 7.32
CA TYR A 49 1.98 7.25 6.27
C TYR A 49 2.94 7.63 5.12
N ARG A 50 3.50 6.63 4.45
CA ARG A 50 4.16 6.76 3.15
C ARG A 50 3.19 6.33 2.07
N VAL A 51 2.97 7.19 1.08
CA VAL A 51 1.96 6.93 0.04
C VAL A 51 2.62 6.76 -1.32
N ALA A 52 2.56 5.55 -1.86
CA ALA A 52 3.01 5.21 -3.20
C ALA A 52 1.80 5.08 -4.14
N SER A 53 1.94 5.53 -5.39
CA SER A 53 0.90 5.34 -6.41
C SER A 53 1.56 4.96 -7.73
N GLY A 54 1.07 3.90 -8.36
CA GLY A 54 1.71 3.31 -9.53
C GLY A 54 0.76 2.45 -10.34
N LEU A 55 1.22 2.08 -11.54
CA LEU A 55 0.56 1.08 -12.38
C LEU A 55 1.10 -0.30 -11.99
N VAL A 56 0.20 -1.25 -11.82
CA VAL A 56 0.51 -2.66 -11.55
C VAL A 56 -0.28 -3.54 -12.50
N ALA A 57 0.17 -4.77 -12.72
CA ALA A 57 -0.61 -5.74 -13.47
C ALA A 57 -1.96 -5.98 -12.77
N GLY A 58 -3.06 -6.16 -13.51
CA GLY A 58 -4.37 -6.41 -12.90
C GLY A 58 -4.42 -7.63 -11.96
N VAL A 59 -3.55 -8.62 -12.19
CA VAL A 59 -3.39 -9.80 -11.31
C VAL A 59 -2.64 -9.50 -10.01
N TYR A 60 -2.01 -8.32 -9.88
CA TYR A 60 -1.17 -7.96 -8.74
C TYR A 60 -1.90 -8.12 -7.41
N LEU A 61 -3.18 -7.79 -7.35
CA LEU A 61 -3.97 -7.90 -6.12
C LEU A 61 -4.19 -9.35 -5.70
N MET A 62 -4.48 -10.23 -6.65
CA MET A 62 -4.59 -11.67 -6.37
C MET A 62 -3.27 -12.22 -5.87
N ASN A 63 -2.15 -11.78 -6.45
CA ASN A 63 -0.81 -12.16 -6.02
C ASN A 63 -0.48 -11.59 -4.63
N ALA A 64 -0.88 -10.34 -4.36
CA ALA A 64 -0.62 -9.64 -3.12
C ALA A 64 -1.30 -10.27 -1.91
N VAL A 65 -2.37 -11.05 -2.11
CA VAL A 65 -3.06 -11.83 -1.05
C VAL A 65 -2.84 -13.34 -1.15
N SER A 66 -2.09 -13.81 -2.15
CA SER A 66 -1.74 -15.23 -2.30
C SER A 66 -0.52 -15.57 -1.44
N PRO A 67 -0.30 -16.84 -1.08
CA PRO A 67 0.89 -17.26 -0.35
C PRO A 67 2.17 -16.75 -1.02
N LEU A 68 3.01 -16.07 -0.25
CA LEU A 68 4.25 -15.51 -0.76
C LEU A 68 5.23 -16.63 -1.12
N THR A 69 6.01 -16.40 -2.18
CA THR A 69 7.12 -17.27 -2.57
C THR A 69 8.41 -16.49 -2.42
N GLU A 70 9.44 -17.12 -1.85
CA GLU A 70 10.74 -16.47 -1.71
C GLU A 70 11.37 -16.22 -3.10
N PRO A 71 11.77 -14.97 -3.40
CA PRO A 71 12.40 -14.65 -4.67
C PRO A 71 13.88 -15.08 -4.69
N ALA A 72 14.45 -15.22 -5.89
CA ALA A 72 15.85 -15.63 -6.06
C ALA A 72 16.88 -14.66 -5.44
N TRP A 73 16.50 -13.40 -5.24
CA TRP A 73 17.33 -12.38 -4.58
C TRP A 73 17.17 -12.35 -3.05
N GLY A 74 16.41 -13.30 -2.48
CA GLY A 74 16.14 -13.42 -1.05
C GLY A 74 15.19 -12.34 -0.53
N THR A 75 14.46 -12.65 0.54
CA THR A 75 13.61 -11.69 1.27
C THR A 75 13.37 -12.21 2.69
N ASP A 76 13.12 -11.34 3.66
CA ASP A 76 12.60 -11.79 4.96
C ASP A 76 11.12 -12.16 4.80
N MET A 77 10.88 -13.45 4.55
CA MET A 77 9.52 -14.00 4.35
C MET A 77 8.62 -13.79 5.58
N ALA A 78 9.18 -13.82 6.80
CA ALA A 78 8.37 -13.60 8.00
C ALA A 78 7.92 -12.14 8.13
N ALA A 79 8.77 -11.19 7.72
CA ALA A 79 8.40 -9.78 7.63
C ALA A 79 7.39 -9.51 6.51
N ALA A 80 7.60 -10.14 5.34
CA ALA A 80 6.68 -10.03 4.22
C ALA A 80 5.28 -10.58 4.56
N ASP A 81 5.20 -11.71 5.26
CA ASP A 81 3.94 -12.30 5.72
C ASP A 81 3.20 -11.39 6.72
N ARG A 82 3.93 -10.75 7.65
CA ARG A 82 3.33 -9.75 8.57
C ARG A 82 2.74 -8.58 7.81
N ALA A 83 3.46 -8.05 6.82
CA ALA A 83 2.95 -6.98 5.96
C ALA A 83 1.72 -7.42 5.16
N GLN A 84 1.76 -8.61 4.55
CA GLN A 84 0.63 -9.17 3.81
C GLN A 84 -0.63 -9.26 4.67
N ALA A 85 -0.50 -9.69 5.93
CA ALA A 85 -1.62 -9.79 6.87
C ALA A 85 -2.26 -8.43 7.22
N MET A 86 -1.55 -7.32 7.01
CA MET A 86 -2.05 -5.95 7.25
C MET A 86 -2.71 -5.33 6.02
N ILE A 87 -2.63 -5.95 4.84
CA ILE A 87 -3.13 -5.35 3.59
C ILE A 87 -4.65 -5.30 3.62
N ALA A 88 -5.19 -4.09 3.48
CA ALA A 88 -6.62 -3.84 3.26
C ALA A 88 -6.79 -3.19 1.90
N VAL A 89 -7.48 -3.89 0.97
CA VAL A 89 -7.74 -3.38 -0.38
C VAL A 89 -9.17 -2.85 -0.46
N TRP A 90 -9.31 -1.62 -0.92
CA TRP A 90 -10.58 -1.05 -1.34
C TRP A 90 -10.61 -0.88 -2.85
N GLN A 91 -11.74 -1.26 -3.43
CA GLN A 91 -12.11 -0.99 -4.81
C GLN A 91 -13.43 -0.21 -4.77
N PRO A 92 -13.62 0.83 -5.60
CA PRO A 92 -14.93 1.43 -5.77
C PRO A 92 -15.90 0.34 -6.25
N LEU A 93 -16.75 -0.12 -5.33
CA LEU A 93 -17.96 -0.87 -5.65
C LEU A 93 -18.97 0.10 -6.24
N GLU A 94 -20.01 -0.42 -6.89
CA GLU A 94 -21.16 0.39 -7.36
C GLU A 94 -21.87 1.13 -6.20
N ASP A 95 -21.56 0.79 -4.94
CA ASP A 95 -22.01 1.47 -3.74
C ASP A 95 -20.90 2.37 -3.14
N PRO A 96 -20.97 3.70 -3.35
CA PRO A 96 -20.00 4.66 -2.84
C PRO A 96 -20.11 4.93 -1.33
N GLU A 97 -21.14 4.43 -0.63
CA GLU A 97 -21.34 4.66 0.81
C GLU A 97 -20.77 3.53 1.71
N ALA A 98 -20.28 2.44 1.11
CA ALA A 98 -19.84 1.24 1.85
C ALA A 98 -18.45 1.34 2.51
N LEU A 99 -17.80 2.49 2.46
CA LEU A 99 -16.48 2.70 3.08
C LEU A 99 -16.62 3.20 4.52
N PRO A 100 -16.07 2.49 5.52
CA PRO A 100 -15.86 3.09 6.82
C PRO A 100 -14.69 4.09 6.72
N GLU A 101 -14.98 5.38 6.90
CA GLU A 101 -13.95 6.37 7.15
C GLU A 101 -13.47 6.32 8.62
N PRO A 102 -12.15 6.46 8.88
CA PRO A 102 -11.05 6.46 7.91
C PRO A 102 -10.63 5.04 7.51
N PHE A 103 -10.38 4.82 6.22
CA PHE A 103 -9.90 3.53 5.70
C PHE A 103 -8.41 3.29 5.99
N ALA A 104 -7.59 4.34 6.00
CA ALA A 104 -6.22 4.25 6.49
C ALA A 104 -6.20 4.37 8.01
N VAL A 105 -5.65 3.34 8.65
CA VAL A 105 -5.49 3.24 10.09
C VAL A 105 -4.10 2.69 10.40
N PRO A 106 -3.51 2.98 11.59
CA PRO A 106 -2.11 2.65 11.87
C PRO A 106 -1.79 1.15 11.85
N ASP A 107 -2.78 0.28 12.02
CA ASP A 107 -2.66 -1.18 12.06
C ASP A 107 -2.81 -1.85 10.68
N ARG A 108 -2.97 -1.08 9.60
CA ARG A 108 -3.22 -1.61 8.25
C ARG A 108 -2.44 -0.89 7.16
N ILE A 109 -2.07 -1.65 6.12
CA ILE A 109 -1.56 -1.11 4.86
C ILE A 109 -2.76 -0.94 3.93
N ALA A 110 -3.21 0.30 3.76
CA ALA A 110 -4.41 0.60 2.98
C ALA A 110 -4.05 0.73 1.49
N ALA A 111 -4.79 0.05 0.62
CA ALA A 111 -4.63 0.13 -0.82
C ALA A 111 -5.97 0.48 -1.48
N VAL A 112 -5.99 1.48 -2.36
CA VAL A 112 -7.16 1.91 -3.12
C VAL A 112 -6.87 1.72 -4.61
N ILE A 113 -7.78 1.02 -5.29
CA ILE A 113 -7.76 0.86 -6.75
C ILE A 113 -8.55 2.00 -7.38
N GLY A 114 -7.93 2.72 -8.31
CA GLY A 114 -8.60 3.80 -9.01
C GLY A 114 -7.61 4.69 -9.76
N ASP A 115 -8.10 5.32 -10.83
CA ASP A 115 -7.25 6.09 -11.74
C ASP A 115 -6.84 7.46 -11.21
N ASP A 116 -7.48 7.95 -10.14
CA ASP A 116 -7.17 9.24 -9.49
C ASP A 116 -6.52 9.03 -8.10
N PRO A 117 -5.19 9.26 -7.97
CA PRO A 117 -4.49 9.22 -6.69
C PRO A 117 -5.00 10.23 -5.66
N GLN A 118 -5.55 11.38 -6.09
CA GLN A 118 -6.08 12.38 -5.16
C GLN A 118 -7.38 11.89 -4.54
N ALA A 119 -8.30 11.36 -5.35
CA ALA A 119 -9.50 10.70 -4.84
C ALA A 119 -9.16 9.53 -3.91
N ALA A 120 -8.15 8.72 -4.26
CA ALA A 120 -7.68 7.62 -3.41
C ALA A 120 -7.18 8.09 -2.04
N LYS A 121 -6.42 9.19 -1.98
CA LYS A 121 -5.96 9.77 -0.71
C LYS A 121 -7.09 10.37 0.11
N ALA A 122 -8.08 10.97 -0.54
CA ALA A 122 -9.27 11.47 0.15
C ALA A 122 -10.05 10.33 0.83
N VAL A 123 -10.25 9.21 0.13
CA VAL A 123 -10.84 7.98 0.69
C VAL A 123 -10.04 7.45 1.88
N MET A 124 -8.72 7.56 1.84
CA MET A 124 -7.85 7.17 2.96
C MET A 124 -7.84 8.18 4.11
N GLY A 125 -8.50 9.34 3.98
CA GLY A 125 -8.46 10.40 4.99
C GLY A 125 -7.09 11.07 5.15
N LEU A 126 -6.26 11.06 4.09
CA LEU A 126 -4.87 11.51 4.13
C LEU A 126 -4.68 12.91 3.58
N THR A 127 -3.93 13.72 4.33
CA THR A 127 -3.47 15.05 3.92
C THR A 127 -1.97 15.05 3.81
N ARG A 128 -1.42 15.85 2.89
CA ARG A 128 0.03 15.93 2.70
C ARG A 128 0.64 16.56 3.95
N SER A 129 1.64 15.90 4.54
CA SER A 129 2.42 16.54 5.60
C SER A 129 3.17 17.72 4.98
N GLU A 130 2.91 18.93 5.44
CA GLU A 130 3.74 20.07 5.05
C GLU A 130 5.14 19.85 5.63
N SER A 131 6.13 19.70 4.76
CA SER A 131 7.53 19.72 5.18
C SER A 131 7.82 21.10 5.77
N ALA A 132 8.10 21.16 7.07
CA ALA A 132 8.76 22.32 7.68
C ALA A 132 10.21 22.44 7.18
#